data_AF-A0A178FSJ0-F1
#
_entry.id   AF-A0A178FSJ0-F1
#
_cell.length_a   1.000
_cell.length_b   1.000
_cell.length_c   1.000
_cell.angle_alpha   90.00
_cell.angle_beta   90.00
_cell.angle_gamma   90.00
#
_symmetry.space_group_name_H-M   'P 1'
#
loop_
_entity.id
_entity.type
_entity.pdbx_description
1 polymer ?
#
loop_
_entity_poly.entity_id
_entity_poly.type
_entity_poly.pdbx_seq_one_letter_code
_entity_poly.pdbx_strand_id
1 'polypeptide(L)'
;MATVALPSRAASCFVQVPRYGLYNINILPRRTRRFCVTTTRRQYNGGRREFSSGSPLESRPKISFRLAVSSSGKGRRFSPDRNFYNFHPQVHDALGIQSPNYYDRKANRPDSGEDSFFISKIGYDNEAFAFGVADGVGGWSESGIDPADFSHSFCGHMAETALNWESSPESLRAMTLMRLGYEKTLLDKAVFAGSSTACIGVARKDGSVQLANLGDSGSLLFRLAAVHHYSVPQTHDFNTPYQLAAVPELIRRQSYLFGGKQFEDMPQDAAVTNCSLQHGDVLVLATDGVFDNLNNQEVLKLVTARMMATGAWTGTSDMGISASDNLEALTKPGGLKFGNNRIKPKKAIAASEEADPQGKGHTLQALLAVTIAGEAKIASMDFRRDGPFAKEYQRYRPWDHYRGGKPDDITVVALVAVEEGRSPASIS
;
A
#
# COMPACT_ATOMS: atom_id res chain seq x y z
N MET A 1 -69.75 7.74 13.78
CA MET A 1 -70.62 8.17 12.66
C MET A 1 -70.49 9.68 12.51
N ALA A 2 -69.74 10.13 11.51
CA ALA A 2 -69.92 11.41 10.80
C ALA A 2 -68.77 11.51 9.78
N THR A 3 -69.11 11.21 8.54
CA THR A 3 -68.29 11.29 7.33
C THR A 3 -68.34 12.73 6.76
N VAL A 4 -67.57 12.97 5.68
CA VAL A 4 -67.62 14.11 4.72
C VAL A 4 -66.64 15.26 5.07
N ALA A 5 -65.77 15.79 4.21
CA ALA A 5 -65.32 15.47 2.85
C ALA A 5 -63.98 16.19 2.55
N LEU A 6 -63.23 15.62 1.60
CA LEU A 6 -62.07 16.23 0.92
C LEU A 6 -62.50 17.41 0.03
N PRO A 7 -61.65 18.43 -0.16
CA PRO A 7 -61.65 19.22 -1.38
C PRO A 7 -60.54 18.76 -2.32
N SER A 8 -60.96 18.37 -3.52
CA SER A 8 -60.15 18.28 -4.71
C SER A 8 -59.74 19.68 -5.18
N ARG A 9 -58.47 19.86 -5.54
CA ARG A 9 -58.04 20.81 -6.58
C ARG A 9 -56.65 20.45 -7.09
N ALA A 10 -56.64 19.73 -8.19
CA ALA A 10 -55.51 19.68 -9.10
C ALA A 10 -55.36 21.06 -9.75
N ALA A 11 -54.22 21.69 -9.53
CA ALA A 11 -53.73 22.80 -10.33
C ALA A 11 -52.39 22.38 -10.92
N SER A 12 -52.43 22.05 -12.20
CA SER A 12 -51.28 21.83 -13.06
C SER A 12 -50.40 23.08 -13.08
N CYS A 13 -49.19 23.00 -12.53
CA CYS A 13 -48.11 23.95 -12.81
C CYS A 13 -47.09 23.23 -13.70
N PHE A 14 -47.27 23.40 -15.01
CA PHE A 14 -46.24 23.14 -16.01
C PHE A 14 -45.09 24.13 -15.77
N VAL A 15 -43.98 23.65 -15.23
CA VAL A 15 -42.71 24.39 -15.28
C VAL A 15 -42.03 24.03 -16.59
N GLN A 16 -42.00 25.00 -17.50
CA GLN A 16 -41.26 24.96 -18.76
C GLN A 16 -39.75 24.78 -18.47
N VAL A 17 -39.22 23.64 -18.91
CA VAL A 17 -37.78 23.40 -19.00
C VAL A 17 -37.25 24.11 -20.25
N PRO A 18 -36.20 24.97 -20.18
CA PRO A 18 -35.58 25.51 -21.38
C PRO A 18 -34.83 24.40 -22.12
N ARG A 19 -35.22 24.17 -23.38
CA ARG A 19 -34.48 23.36 -24.35
C ARG A 19 -33.20 24.11 -24.74
N TYR A 20 -32.02 23.57 -24.39
CA TYR A 20 -30.77 24.00 -25.00
C TYR A 20 -30.64 23.39 -26.39
N GLY A 21 -30.56 24.27 -27.39
CA GLY A 21 -30.48 23.93 -28.80
C GLY A 21 -29.15 23.33 -29.22
N LEU A 22 -29.24 22.36 -30.13
CA LEU A 22 -28.15 21.83 -30.93
C LEU A 22 -27.60 22.93 -31.85
N TYR A 23 -26.34 23.29 -31.69
CA TYR A 23 -25.63 24.11 -32.67
C TYR A 23 -24.88 23.22 -33.67
N ASN A 24 -25.43 23.16 -34.89
CA ASN A 24 -24.73 22.76 -36.10
C ASN A 24 -23.61 23.77 -36.40
N ILE A 25 -22.37 23.31 -36.52
CA ILE A 25 -21.27 24.12 -37.04
C ILE A 25 -20.94 23.61 -38.45
N ASN A 26 -21.20 24.48 -39.42
CA ASN A 26 -20.89 24.29 -40.83
C ASN A 26 -19.37 24.25 -41.07
N ILE A 27 -18.97 23.30 -41.91
CA ILE A 27 -17.65 23.11 -42.54
C ILE A 27 -17.39 24.24 -43.56
N LEU A 28 -16.14 24.74 -43.66
CA LEU A 28 -15.45 25.26 -44.87
C LEU A 28 -13.97 25.70 -44.53
N PRO A 29 -13.04 25.92 -45.49
CA PRO A 29 -11.90 25.02 -45.74
C PRO A 29 -10.48 25.55 -45.43
N ARG A 30 -9.50 24.62 -45.57
CA ARG A 30 -8.03 24.73 -45.48
C ARG A 30 -7.39 26.03 -46.03
N ARG A 31 -6.38 26.53 -45.31
CA ARG A 31 -5.26 27.31 -45.88
C ARG A 31 -3.91 26.87 -45.28
N THR A 32 -3.08 26.27 -46.13
CA THR A 32 -1.67 25.94 -45.90
C THR A 32 -0.79 27.17 -46.13
N ARG A 33 0.09 27.50 -45.18
CA ARG A 33 1.18 28.46 -45.39
C ARG A 33 2.46 27.71 -45.75
N ARG A 34 2.96 27.95 -46.97
CA ARG A 34 4.28 27.52 -47.45
C ARG A 34 5.34 28.43 -46.84
N PHE A 35 6.38 27.86 -46.24
CA PHE A 35 7.67 28.53 -46.07
C PHE A 35 8.69 27.83 -46.97
N CYS A 36 9.30 28.64 -47.84
CA CYS A 36 10.39 28.30 -48.74
C CYS A 36 11.69 28.24 -47.93
N VAL A 37 12.44 27.15 -48.01
CA VAL A 37 13.82 27.08 -47.52
C VAL A 37 14.71 26.75 -48.72
N THR A 38 15.53 27.73 -49.07
CA THR A 38 16.57 27.72 -50.09
C THR A 38 17.65 26.67 -49.79
N THR A 39 17.95 25.84 -50.77
CA THR A 39 19.03 24.85 -50.75
C THR A 39 20.38 25.53 -50.99
N THR A 40 21.22 25.62 -49.97
CA THR A 40 22.66 25.89 -50.13
C THR A 40 23.44 24.59 -49.99
N ARG A 41 24.06 24.16 -51.08
CA ARG A 41 24.93 22.99 -51.19
C ARG A 41 26.30 23.34 -50.57
N ARG A 42 26.66 22.72 -49.45
CA ARG A 42 28.04 22.72 -48.91
C ARG A 42 28.57 21.30 -48.86
N GLN A 43 29.72 21.10 -49.50
CA GLN A 43 30.49 19.86 -49.56
C GLN A 43 30.89 19.41 -48.16
N TYR A 44 30.59 18.16 -47.82
CA TYR A 44 31.16 17.49 -46.64
C TYR A 44 32.31 16.58 -47.09
N ASN A 45 33.50 16.90 -46.59
CA ASN A 45 34.69 16.06 -46.68
C ASN A 45 34.45 14.74 -45.94
N GLY A 46 34.93 13.67 -46.55
CA GLY A 46 34.85 12.31 -46.03
C GLY A 46 35.62 12.13 -44.73
N GLY A 47 34.93 11.59 -43.74
CA GLY A 47 35.50 10.89 -42.60
C GLY A 47 34.60 9.69 -42.31
N ARG A 48 35.11 8.48 -42.53
CA ARG A 48 34.44 7.24 -42.08
C ARG A 48 34.27 7.34 -40.56
N ARG A 49 33.04 7.52 -40.07
CA ARG A 49 32.70 7.16 -38.70
C ARG A 49 32.32 5.69 -38.72
N GLU A 50 33.16 4.88 -38.09
CA GLU A 50 32.83 3.51 -37.74
C GLU A 50 31.63 3.56 -36.79
N PHE A 51 30.53 2.92 -37.19
CA PHE A 51 29.42 2.65 -36.30
C PHE A 51 29.91 1.60 -35.31
N SER A 52 30.14 1.99 -34.06
CA SER A 52 30.23 1.05 -32.96
C SER A 52 28.88 0.34 -32.86
N SER A 53 28.83 -0.91 -33.29
CA SER A 53 27.75 -1.82 -32.94
C SER A 53 27.70 -1.86 -31.42
N GLY A 54 26.63 -1.33 -30.82
CA GLY A 54 26.39 -1.47 -29.40
C GLY A 54 26.50 -2.94 -29.01
N SER A 55 27.18 -3.18 -27.88
CA SER A 55 27.22 -4.46 -27.19
C SER A 55 25.81 -5.07 -27.13
N PRO A 56 25.66 -6.41 -27.17
CA PRO A 56 24.36 -7.03 -26.92
C PRO A 56 23.81 -6.47 -25.60
N LEU A 57 22.51 -6.15 -25.54
CA LEU A 57 21.84 -5.76 -24.30
C LEU A 57 22.28 -6.73 -23.20
N GLU A 58 23.07 -6.26 -22.24
CA GLU A 58 23.18 -6.96 -20.96
C GLU A 58 21.74 -7.12 -20.46
N SER A 59 21.32 -8.36 -20.25
CA SER A 59 20.01 -8.66 -19.68
C SER A 59 19.88 -7.85 -18.39
N ARG A 60 18.83 -7.03 -18.27
CA ARG A 60 18.60 -6.26 -17.04
C ARG A 60 18.70 -7.20 -15.84
N PRO A 61 19.36 -6.76 -14.75
CA PRO A 61 19.51 -7.59 -13.58
C PRO A 61 18.14 -7.97 -13.06
N LYS A 62 17.96 -9.27 -12.81
CA LYS A 62 16.71 -9.81 -12.30
C LYS A 62 16.59 -9.47 -10.83
N ILE A 63 15.48 -8.83 -10.46
CA ILE A 63 15.20 -8.41 -9.08
C ILE A 63 14.16 -9.35 -8.49
N SER A 64 14.51 -9.98 -7.38
CA SER A 64 13.60 -10.76 -6.57
C SER A 64 13.16 -9.96 -5.35
N PHE A 65 11.94 -10.21 -4.85
CA PHE A 65 11.38 -9.47 -3.73
C PHE A 65 11.20 -10.34 -2.49
N ARG A 66 11.34 -9.74 -1.32
CA ARG A 66 11.18 -10.39 -0.02
C ARG A 66 10.17 -9.59 0.78
N LEU A 67 9.01 -10.17 1.04
CA LEU A 67 7.91 -9.48 1.71
C LEU A 67 7.65 -10.02 3.11
N ALA A 68 7.27 -9.13 4.01
CA ALA A 68 6.72 -9.47 5.31
C ALA A 68 5.73 -8.40 5.77
N VAL A 69 4.87 -8.78 6.70
CA VAL A 69 3.87 -7.90 7.30
C VAL A 69 4.06 -7.84 8.81
N SER A 70 3.77 -6.70 9.42
CA SER A 70 3.57 -6.56 10.86
C SER A 70 2.28 -5.77 11.09
N SER A 71 1.46 -6.22 12.05
CA SER A 71 0.20 -5.55 12.37
C SER A 71 -0.16 -5.62 13.84
N SER A 72 -0.94 -4.65 14.31
CA SER A 72 -1.47 -4.60 15.68
C SER A 72 -2.76 -3.80 15.74
N GLY A 73 -3.82 -4.41 16.26
CA GLY A 73 -5.05 -3.68 16.53
C GLY A 73 -4.88 -2.59 17.61
N LYS A 74 -5.71 -1.54 17.54
CA LYS A 74 -5.75 -0.36 18.41
C LYS A 74 -5.77 -0.72 19.89
N GLY A 75 -6.65 -1.65 20.28
CA GLY A 75 -6.79 -2.14 21.65
C GLY A 75 -5.83 -3.26 22.07
N ARG A 76 -4.89 -3.66 21.19
CA ARG A 76 -4.04 -4.83 21.37
C ARG A 76 -2.62 -4.43 21.80
N ARG A 77 -1.98 -5.30 22.58
CA ARG A 77 -0.56 -5.13 22.94
C ARG A 77 0.31 -5.60 21.79
N PHE A 78 1.26 -4.77 21.37
CA PHE A 78 2.23 -5.16 20.35
C PHE A 78 3.35 -6.01 20.95
N SER A 79 3.60 -7.16 20.34
CA SER A 79 4.69 -8.08 20.68
C SER A 79 5.55 -8.30 19.42
N PRO A 80 6.78 -7.77 19.36
CA PRO A 80 7.65 -7.90 18.19
C PRO A 80 7.85 -9.35 17.72
N ASP A 81 7.86 -10.29 18.65
CA ASP A 81 8.03 -11.74 18.45
C ASP A 81 6.77 -12.47 17.92
N ARG A 82 5.61 -11.81 17.89
CA ARG A 82 4.33 -12.44 17.48
C ARG A 82 3.59 -11.68 16.39
N ASN A 83 3.72 -10.36 16.36
CA ASN A 83 2.98 -9.49 15.46
C ASN A 83 3.68 -9.37 14.09
N PHE A 84 4.02 -10.49 13.45
CA PHE A 84 4.55 -10.48 12.10
C PHE A 84 4.23 -11.75 11.31
N TYR A 85 4.23 -11.60 9.98
CA TYR A 85 3.95 -12.65 9.02
C TYR A 85 5.00 -12.60 7.91
N ASN A 86 5.84 -13.62 7.80
CA ASN A 86 6.78 -13.76 6.69
C ASN A 86 6.05 -14.31 5.45
N PHE A 87 6.34 -13.76 4.27
CA PHE A 87 5.89 -14.35 3.01
C PHE A 87 7.04 -15.10 2.34
N HIS A 88 6.88 -16.41 2.17
CA HIS A 88 7.83 -17.27 1.48
C HIS A 88 7.14 -17.89 0.26
N PRO A 89 7.50 -17.50 -0.97
CA PRO A 89 6.79 -17.97 -2.17
C PRO A 89 6.92 -19.48 -2.39
N GLN A 90 7.87 -20.17 -1.73
CA GLN A 90 7.98 -21.63 -1.78
C GLN A 90 6.93 -22.33 -0.90
N VAL A 91 6.36 -21.65 0.09
CA VAL A 91 5.45 -22.22 1.09
C VAL A 91 4.06 -21.60 1.00
N HIS A 92 3.97 -20.32 0.66
CA HIS A 92 2.75 -19.54 0.62
C HIS A 92 2.44 -19.11 -0.82
N ASP A 93 1.20 -19.36 -1.25
CA ASP A 93 0.67 -18.78 -2.48
C ASP A 93 0.11 -17.38 -2.23
N ALA A 94 -0.54 -17.19 -1.09
CA ALA A 94 -1.03 -15.89 -0.64
C ALA A 94 -1.19 -15.82 0.89
N LEU A 95 -1.29 -14.61 1.40
CA LEU A 95 -1.73 -14.22 2.73
C LEU A 95 -2.93 -13.27 2.60
N GLY A 96 -3.86 -13.33 3.54
CA GLY A 96 -5.05 -12.46 3.56
C GLY A 96 -6.31 -13.05 2.93
N ILE A 97 -6.21 -14.21 2.25
CA ILE A 97 -7.38 -14.94 1.72
C ILE A 97 -8.31 -15.33 2.88
N GLN A 98 -9.60 -15.07 2.70
CA GLN A 98 -10.64 -15.28 3.70
C GLN A 98 -11.32 -16.65 3.49
N SER A 99 -11.71 -17.32 4.58
CA SER A 99 -12.55 -18.53 4.50
C SER A 99 -13.89 -18.19 3.83
N PRO A 100 -14.52 -19.07 3.04
CA PRO A 100 -15.88 -18.82 2.54
C PRO A 100 -16.93 -18.73 3.66
N ASN A 101 -16.66 -19.30 4.84
CA ASN A 101 -17.57 -19.26 5.99
C ASN A 101 -17.39 -17.98 6.80
N TYR A 102 -18.46 -17.21 7.00
CA TYR A 102 -18.45 -15.93 7.71
C TYR A 102 -17.85 -15.99 9.13
N TYR A 103 -18.20 -17.00 9.92
CA TYR A 103 -17.71 -17.12 11.29
C TYR A 103 -16.21 -17.42 11.33
N ASP A 104 -15.75 -18.27 10.41
CA ASP A 104 -14.32 -18.59 10.27
C ASP A 104 -13.52 -17.37 9.81
N ARG A 105 -14.08 -16.51 8.93
CA ARG A 105 -13.44 -15.24 8.54
C ARG A 105 -13.12 -14.41 9.77
N LYS A 106 -14.12 -14.18 10.63
CA LYS A 106 -13.97 -13.36 11.85
C LYS A 106 -12.99 -13.98 12.84
N ALA A 107 -13.08 -15.28 13.08
CA ALA A 107 -12.25 -15.97 14.05
C ALA A 107 -10.77 -16.01 13.64
N ASN A 108 -10.48 -16.05 12.33
CA ASN A 108 -9.13 -16.21 11.79
C ASN A 108 -8.50 -14.90 11.31
N ARG A 109 -9.08 -13.73 11.64
CA ARG A 109 -8.46 -12.45 11.30
C ARG A 109 -7.08 -12.34 11.96
N PRO A 110 -6.08 -11.78 11.26
CA PRO A 110 -4.84 -11.37 11.91
C PRO A 110 -5.12 -10.34 13.01
N ASP A 111 -4.15 -10.16 13.91
CA ASP A 111 -4.22 -9.16 14.99
C ASP A 111 -4.01 -7.74 14.42
N SER A 112 -4.82 -7.32 13.45
CA SER A 112 -4.77 -6.03 12.75
C SER A 112 -5.93 -5.10 13.11
N GLY A 113 -6.96 -5.58 13.81
CA GLY A 113 -8.13 -4.75 14.13
C GLY A 113 -9.05 -4.57 12.92
N GLU A 114 -9.31 -3.31 12.57
CA GLU A 114 -10.09 -2.89 11.39
C GLU A 114 -9.20 -2.77 10.14
N ASP A 115 -7.87 -2.70 10.32
CA ASP A 115 -6.90 -2.85 9.23
C ASP A 115 -6.90 -4.27 8.65
N SER A 116 -6.53 -4.37 7.38
CA SER A 116 -6.21 -5.61 6.70
C SER A 116 -5.01 -5.48 5.78
N PHE A 117 -4.50 -6.63 5.35
CA PHE A 117 -3.39 -6.73 4.41
C PHE A 117 -3.50 -7.97 3.56
N PHE A 118 -2.78 -7.98 2.44
CA PHE A 118 -2.56 -9.18 1.66
C PHE A 118 -1.18 -9.19 1.00
N ILE A 119 -0.71 -10.40 0.70
CA ILE A 119 0.42 -10.65 -0.21
C ILE A 119 0.01 -11.86 -1.05
N SER A 120 0.25 -11.85 -2.35
CA SER A 120 -0.12 -12.94 -3.24
C SER A 120 0.85 -13.05 -4.41
N LYS A 121 1.13 -14.28 -4.85
CA LYS A 121 1.72 -14.51 -6.18
C LYS A 121 0.78 -14.05 -7.28
N ILE A 122 1.31 -13.82 -8.48
CA ILE A 122 0.49 -13.45 -9.64
C ILE A 122 0.43 -14.62 -10.62
N GLY A 123 -0.73 -15.25 -10.71
CA GLY A 123 -0.94 -16.41 -11.57
C GLY A 123 0.07 -17.51 -11.30
N TYR A 124 0.75 -17.96 -12.37
CA TYR A 124 1.78 -19.01 -12.31
C TYR A 124 3.21 -18.47 -12.05
N ASP A 125 3.41 -17.16 -11.93
CA ASP A 125 4.74 -16.57 -11.73
C ASP A 125 5.07 -16.50 -10.23
N ASN A 126 6.07 -17.28 -9.81
CA ASN A 126 6.55 -17.34 -8.43
C ASN A 126 7.41 -16.12 -8.02
N GLU A 127 7.64 -15.18 -8.94
CA GLU A 127 8.56 -14.04 -8.79
C GLU A 127 7.86 -12.70 -9.02
N ALA A 128 6.56 -12.73 -9.35
CA ALA A 128 5.70 -11.57 -9.42
C ALA A 128 4.71 -11.58 -8.25
N PHE A 129 4.54 -10.44 -7.58
CA PHE A 129 3.75 -10.34 -6.36
C PHE A 129 2.78 -9.17 -6.40
N ALA A 130 1.56 -9.39 -5.91
CA ALA A 130 0.63 -8.35 -5.52
C ALA A 130 0.58 -8.27 -4.00
N PHE A 131 0.52 -7.07 -3.45
CA PHE A 131 0.52 -6.87 -2.00
C PHE A 131 -0.14 -5.54 -1.67
N GLY A 132 -0.61 -5.37 -0.44
CA GLY A 132 -1.19 -4.11 -0.03
C GLY A 132 -1.73 -4.12 1.39
N VAL A 133 -2.17 -2.94 1.79
CA VAL A 133 -2.87 -2.66 3.05
C VAL A 133 -4.20 -1.99 2.75
N ALA A 134 -5.17 -2.21 3.62
CA ALA A 134 -6.49 -1.58 3.57
C ALA A 134 -6.89 -1.25 5.01
N ASP A 135 -7.32 -0.02 5.26
CA ASP A 135 -7.76 0.44 6.59
C ASP A 135 -9.27 0.69 6.55
N GLY A 136 -9.99 -0.11 7.35
CA GLY A 136 -11.44 -0.08 7.46
C GLY A 136 -11.90 1.14 8.25
N VAL A 137 -12.78 1.95 7.67
CA VAL A 137 -13.17 3.23 8.29
C VAL A 137 -14.02 2.98 9.56
N GLY A 138 -13.46 3.31 10.72
CA GLY A 138 -14.07 3.04 12.02
C GLY A 138 -15.46 3.67 12.28
N GLY A 139 -15.85 4.70 11.52
CA GLY A 139 -17.16 5.36 11.66
C GLY A 139 -18.36 4.42 11.46
N TRP A 140 -18.18 3.30 10.74
CA TRP A 140 -19.23 2.29 10.56
C TRP A 140 -19.63 1.59 11.87
N SER A 141 -18.74 1.53 12.86
CA SER A 141 -19.02 0.94 14.17
C SER A 141 -20.18 1.63 14.88
N GLU A 142 -20.38 2.94 14.68
CA GLU A 142 -21.51 3.69 15.26
C GLU A 142 -22.88 3.24 14.70
N SER A 143 -22.87 2.63 13.51
CA SER A 143 -24.04 2.06 12.86
C SER A 143 -24.18 0.55 13.11
N GLY A 144 -23.38 -0.02 14.01
CA GLY A 144 -23.37 -1.46 14.32
C GLY A 144 -22.80 -2.33 13.19
N ILE A 145 -22.03 -1.72 12.27
CA ILE A 145 -21.37 -2.40 11.15
C ILE A 145 -19.90 -2.56 11.50
N ASP A 146 -19.38 -3.78 11.40
CA ASP A 146 -17.99 -4.11 11.67
C ASP A 146 -17.09 -3.63 10.51
N PRO A 147 -16.23 -2.60 10.70
CA PRO A 147 -15.40 -2.06 9.60
C PRO A 147 -14.44 -3.09 9.02
N ALA A 148 -14.02 -4.06 9.85
CA ALA A 148 -13.14 -5.15 9.44
C ALA A 148 -13.83 -6.13 8.46
N ASP A 149 -15.17 -6.14 8.35
CA ASP A 149 -15.87 -6.95 7.34
C ASP A 149 -15.51 -6.49 5.92
N PHE A 150 -15.41 -5.17 5.68
CA PHE A 150 -15.06 -4.62 4.37
C PHE A 150 -13.56 -4.78 4.07
N SER A 151 -12.67 -4.28 4.94
CA SER A 151 -11.22 -4.25 4.69
C SER A 151 -10.64 -5.64 4.47
N HIS A 152 -11.01 -6.62 5.30
CA HIS A 152 -10.53 -8.00 5.16
C HIS A 152 -11.10 -8.72 3.95
N SER A 153 -12.38 -8.54 3.64
CA SER A 153 -12.97 -9.14 2.44
C SER A 153 -12.32 -8.54 1.20
N PHE A 154 -12.06 -7.22 1.19
CA PHE A 154 -11.41 -6.56 0.09
C PHE A 154 -9.98 -7.05 -0.15
N CYS A 155 -9.14 -7.13 0.89
CA CYS A 155 -7.81 -7.73 0.80
C CYS A 155 -7.85 -9.20 0.34
N GLY A 156 -8.79 -9.99 0.85
CA GLY A 156 -8.99 -11.39 0.44
C GLY A 156 -9.33 -11.52 -1.04
N HIS A 157 -10.29 -10.71 -1.53
CA HIS A 157 -10.70 -10.70 -2.94
C HIS A 157 -9.56 -10.25 -3.86
N MET A 158 -8.73 -9.30 -3.44
CA MET A 158 -7.52 -8.91 -4.18
C MET A 158 -6.49 -10.05 -4.23
N ALA A 159 -6.23 -10.71 -3.10
CA ALA A 159 -5.32 -11.84 -3.05
C ALA A 159 -5.77 -12.99 -3.96
N GLU A 160 -7.06 -13.36 -3.92
CA GLU A 160 -7.62 -14.39 -4.80
C GLU A 160 -7.58 -13.99 -6.27
N THR A 161 -7.82 -12.70 -6.58
CA THR A 161 -7.79 -12.20 -7.96
C THR A 161 -6.38 -12.21 -8.53
N ALA A 162 -5.38 -11.85 -7.74
CA ALA A 162 -3.97 -11.91 -8.14
C ALA A 162 -3.51 -13.36 -8.35
N LEU A 163 -3.84 -14.25 -7.40
CA LEU A 163 -3.45 -15.65 -7.46
C LEU A 163 -4.05 -16.37 -8.68
N ASN A 164 -5.32 -16.11 -8.98
CA ASN A 164 -6.03 -16.72 -10.10
C ASN A 164 -5.93 -15.89 -11.39
N TRP A 165 -4.89 -15.06 -11.53
CA TRP A 165 -4.71 -14.23 -12.72
C TRP A 165 -4.30 -15.09 -13.93
N GLU A 166 -5.23 -15.31 -14.86
CA GLU A 166 -5.02 -16.16 -16.04
C GLU A 166 -4.26 -15.47 -17.18
N SER A 167 -4.35 -14.14 -17.25
CA SER A 167 -3.61 -13.36 -18.24
C SER A 167 -2.13 -13.31 -17.89
N SER A 168 -1.30 -12.78 -18.80
CA SER A 168 0.13 -12.61 -18.52
C SER A 168 0.32 -11.81 -17.21
N PRO A 169 1.20 -12.23 -16.28
CA PRO A 169 1.48 -11.50 -15.04
C PRO A 169 1.92 -10.05 -15.29
N GLU A 170 2.57 -9.80 -16.43
CA GLU A 170 2.98 -8.48 -16.88
C GLU A 170 1.79 -7.52 -17.11
N SER A 171 0.61 -8.07 -17.41
CA SER A 171 -0.61 -7.29 -17.66
C SER A 171 -1.33 -6.81 -16.39
N LEU A 172 -1.12 -7.44 -15.23
CA LEU A 172 -1.81 -7.05 -14.00
C LEU A 172 -1.31 -5.71 -13.48
N ARG A 173 -2.21 -4.75 -13.25
CA ARG A 173 -1.91 -3.40 -12.78
C ARG A 173 -2.53 -3.17 -11.40
N ALA A 174 -1.90 -2.33 -10.58
CA ALA A 174 -2.34 -2.12 -9.19
C ALA A 174 -3.76 -1.56 -9.10
N MET A 175 -4.08 -0.54 -9.90
CA MET A 175 -5.45 0.01 -9.99
C MET A 175 -6.46 -1.02 -10.55
N THR A 176 -6.05 -1.85 -11.51
CA THR A 176 -6.91 -2.93 -12.03
C THR A 176 -7.23 -3.94 -10.94
N LEU A 177 -6.23 -4.34 -10.14
CA LEU A 177 -6.42 -5.24 -9.02
C LEU A 177 -7.33 -4.64 -7.95
N MET A 178 -7.11 -3.36 -7.59
CA MET A 178 -7.97 -2.60 -6.69
C MET A 178 -9.43 -2.62 -7.16
N ARG A 179 -9.67 -2.31 -8.45
CA ARG A 179 -11.01 -2.33 -9.03
C ARG A 179 -11.66 -3.70 -8.96
N LEU A 180 -10.97 -4.76 -9.38
CA LEU A 180 -11.53 -6.11 -9.40
C LEU A 180 -11.80 -6.62 -7.97
N GLY A 181 -10.92 -6.33 -7.02
CA GLY A 181 -11.15 -6.64 -5.61
C GLY A 181 -12.36 -5.90 -5.04
N TYR A 182 -12.53 -4.63 -5.40
CA TYR A 182 -13.67 -3.82 -4.96
C TYR A 182 -14.99 -4.33 -5.55
N GLU A 183 -15.03 -4.61 -6.86
CA GLU A 183 -16.20 -5.20 -7.53
C GLU A 183 -16.61 -6.53 -6.87
N LYS A 184 -15.65 -7.41 -6.55
CA LYS A 184 -15.94 -8.66 -5.81
C LYS A 184 -16.44 -8.40 -4.39
N THR A 185 -15.91 -7.39 -3.71
CA THR A 185 -16.36 -7.00 -2.36
C THR A 185 -17.80 -6.52 -2.37
N LEU A 186 -18.20 -5.74 -3.39
CA LEU A 186 -19.59 -5.29 -3.56
C LEU A 186 -20.57 -6.44 -3.85
N LEU A 187 -20.08 -7.55 -4.40
CA LEU A 187 -20.86 -8.77 -4.67
C LEU A 187 -20.89 -9.74 -3.48
N ASP A 188 -20.02 -9.53 -2.48
CA ASP A 188 -19.91 -10.40 -1.32
C ASP A 188 -21.00 -10.08 -0.30
N LYS A 189 -21.99 -10.98 -0.21
CA LYS A 189 -23.13 -10.83 0.72
C LYS A 189 -22.72 -10.86 2.20
N ALA A 190 -21.52 -11.35 2.52
CA ALA A 190 -20.98 -11.26 3.88
C ALA A 190 -20.57 -9.84 4.26
N VAL A 191 -20.37 -8.96 3.27
CA VAL A 191 -20.09 -7.53 3.47
C VAL A 191 -21.40 -6.76 3.31
N PHE A 192 -22.13 -6.60 4.42
CA PHE A 192 -23.40 -5.87 4.40
C PHE A 192 -23.19 -4.40 4.05
N ALA A 193 -22.20 -3.77 4.69
CA ALA A 193 -21.83 -2.38 4.48
C ALA A 193 -20.40 -2.16 5.02
N GLY A 194 -19.79 -1.03 4.68
CA GLY A 194 -18.47 -0.64 5.18
C GLY A 194 -17.71 0.17 4.15
N SER A 195 -16.55 0.69 4.54
CA SER A 195 -15.64 1.36 3.63
C SER A 195 -14.21 1.19 4.09
N SER A 196 -13.26 1.42 3.18
CA SER A 196 -11.83 1.28 3.47
C SER A 196 -11.00 2.17 2.55
N THR A 197 -9.87 2.62 3.07
CA THR A 197 -8.74 3.11 2.26
C THR A 197 -7.99 1.93 1.65
N ALA A 198 -7.09 2.17 0.70
CA ALA A 198 -6.23 1.12 0.16
C ALA A 198 -4.91 1.65 -0.42
N CYS A 199 -3.80 1.00 -0.06
CA CYS A 199 -2.51 1.17 -0.73
C CYS A 199 -2.04 -0.19 -1.25
N ILE A 200 -1.85 -0.33 -2.56
CA ILE A 200 -1.59 -1.61 -3.23
C ILE A 200 -0.38 -1.49 -4.15
N GLY A 201 0.45 -2.54 -4.18
CA GLY A 201 1.58 -2.70 -5.08
C GLY A 201 1.49 -3.97 -5.93
N VAL A 202 1.98 -3.86 -7.17
CA VAL A 202 2.25 -5.00 -8.07
C VAL A 202 3.72 -4.94 -8.48
N ALA A 203 4.50 -5.92 -8.05
CA ALA A 203 5.93 -6.04 -8.29
C ALA A 203 6.26 -7.17 -9.26
N ARG A 204 7.22 -6.93 -10.16
CA ARG A 204 7.65 -7.86 -11.22
C ARG A 204 9.16 -8.07 -11.21
N LYS A 205 9.60 -9.24 -11.69
CA LYS A 205 11.00 -9.68 -11.69
C LYS A 205 11.99 -8.77 -12.43
N ASP A 206 11.51 -7.83 -13.24
CA ASP A 206 12.33 -6.80 -13.90
C ASP A 206 12.62 -5.59 -12.99
N GLY A 207 12.22 -5.65 -11.72
CA GLY A 207 12.34 -4.57 -10.76
C GLY A 207 11.22 -3.53 -10.84
N SER A 208 10.28 -3.66 -11.78
CA SER A 208 9.15 -2.72 -11.88
C SER A 208 8.14 -2.96 -10.77
N VAL A 209 7.73 -1.87 -10.13
CA VAL A 209 6.65 -1.87 -9.14
C VAL A 209 5.66 -0.78 -9.49
N GLN A 210 4.39 -1.15 -9.67
CA GLN A 210 3.32 -0.16 -9.77
C GLN A 210 2.56 -0.10 -8.46
N LEU A 211 2.35 1.11 -7.96
CA LEU A 211 1.59 1.42 -6.76
C LEU A 211 0.28 2.10 -7.16
N ALA A 212 -0.79 1.82 -6.41
CA ALA A 212 -2.05 2.56 -6.44
C ALA A 212 -2.48 2.85 -5.01
N ASN A 213 -2.68 4.13 -4.68
CA ASN A 213 -3.12 4.59 -3.37
C ASN A 213 -4.47 5.27 -3.47
N LEU A 214 -5.40 4.93 -2.58
CA LEU A 214 -6.67 5.62 -2.37
C LEU A 214 -6.85 5.85 -0.86
N GLY A 215 -6.91 7.12 -0.44
CA GLY A 215 -7.01 7.50 0.97
C GLY A 215 -5.67 7.94 1.57
N ASP A 216 -5.54 7.80 2.87
CA ASP A 216 -4.40 8.23 3.71
C ASP A 216 -3.52 7.09 4.25
N SER A 217 -3.85 5.83 3.93
CA SER A 217 -2.82 4.80 3.73
C SER A 217 -1.78 5.30 2.73
N GLY A 218 -0.61 4.65 2.70
CA GLY A 218 0.49 5.17 1.89
C GLY A 218 1.69 4.26 1.71
N SER A 219 2.66 4.77 0.96
CA SER A 219 3.89 4.08 0.59
C SER A 219 5.13 4.95 0.75
N LEU A 220 6.25 4.35 1.12
CA LEU A 220 7.59 4.96 1.22
C LEU A 220 8.62 4.06 0.53
N LEU A 221 9.45 4.64 -0.34
CA LEU A 221 10.62 3.96 -0.92
C LEU A 221 11.89 4.55 -0.34
N PHE A 222 12.72 3.69 0.24
CA PHE A 222 14.03 4.04 0.75
C PHE A 222 15.12 3.38 -0.09
N ARG A 223 16.14 4.17 -0.43
CA ARG A 223 17.34 3.71 -1.13
C ARG A 223 18.53 4.45 -0.55
N LEU A 224 19.55 3.70 -0.16
CA LEU A 224 20.82 4.22 0.37
C LEU A 224 20.63 5.33 1.44
N ALA A 225 19.75 5.05 2.41
CA ALA A 225 19.38 5.97 3.49
C ALA A 225 18.77 7.33 3.06
N ALA A 226 18.11 7.38 1.90
CA ALA A 226 17.30 8.51 1.47
C ALA A 226 15.86 8.08 1.15
N VAL A 227 14.91 9.01 1.28
CA VAL A 227 13.53 8.83 0.81
C VAL A 227 13.50 9.15 -0.69
N HIS A 228 13.21 8.14 -1.50
CA HIS A 228 13.12 8.28 -2.97
C HIS A 228 11.70 8.45 -3.48
N HIS A 229 10.72 7.92 -2.74
CA HIS A 229 9.30 8.10 -3.03
C HIS A 229 8.52 8.12 -1.72
N TYR A 230 7.46 8.93 -1.70
CA TYR A 230 6.42 8.87 -0.69
C TYR A 230 5.08 9.22 -1.32
N SER A 231 4.00 8.56 -0.89
CA SER A 231 2.65 8.92 -1.31
C SER A 231 2.17 10.20 -0.61
N VAL A 232 1.37 10.99 -1.32
CA VAL A 232 0.61 12.10 -0.73
C VAL A 232 -0.77 11.56 -0.33
N PRO A 233 -1.21 11.74 0.94
CA PRO A 233 -2.55 11.33 1.37
C PRO A 233 -3.66 11.98 0.55
N GLN A 234 -4.73 11.24 0.26
CA GLN A 234 -5.93 11.71 -0.42
C GLN A 234 -7.09 11.82 0.59
N THR A 235 -7.55 13.04 0.83
CA THR A 235 -8.57 13.33 1.84
C THR A 235 -9.60 14.32 1.29
N HIS A 236 -10.85 14.17 1.74
CA HIS A 236 -11.93 15.13 1.47
C HIS A 236 -11.89 16.31 2.45
N ASP A 237 -11.45 16.05 3.68
CA ASP A 237 -11.21 17.02 4.76
C ASP A 237 -10.24 16.37 5.77
N PHE A 238 -9.86 17.10 6.81
CA PHE A 238 -9.04 16.58 7.90
C PHE A 238 -9.62 15.27 8.48
N ASN A 239 -8.77 14.24 8.57
CA ASN A 239 -9.14 12.91 9.07
C ASN A 239 -10.39 12.31 8.37
N THR A 240 -10.59 12.66 7.10
CA THR A 240 -11.67 12.16 6.25
C THR A 240 -11.08 11.67 4.92
N PRO A 241 -10.52 10.45 4.88
CA PRO A 241 -9.84 9.95 3.70
C PRO A 241 -10.81 9.64 2.56
N TYR A 242 -10.23 9.61 1.35
CA TYR A 242 -10.86 8.95 0.22
C TYR A 242 -11.05 7.47 0.56
N GLN A 243 -12.20 6.91 0.22
CA GLN A 243 -12.58 5.57 0.63
C GLN A 243 -13.48 4.88 -0.39
N LEU A 244 -13.21 3.60 -0.64
CA LEU A 244 -14.13 2.73 -1.36
C LEU A 244 -15.19 2.25 -0.38
N ALA A 245 -16.46 2.21 -0.79
CA ALA A 245 -17.56 1.94 0.14
C ALA A 245 -18.62 0.99 -0.44
N ALA A 246 -19.02 0.00 0.37
CA ALA A 246 -20.24 -0.76 0.16
C ALA A 246 -21.35 -0.08 0.98
N VAL A 247 -22.22 0.67 0.31
CA VAL A 247 -23.36 1.34 0.97
C VAL A 247 -24.67 0.80 0.42
N PRO A 248 -25.44 0.04 1.23
CA PRO A 248 -26.79 -0.38 0.87
C PRO A 248 -27.69 0.82 0.54
N GLU A 249 -28.58 0.63 -0.44
CA GLU A 249 -29.53 1.67 -0.89
C GLU A 249 -30.38 2.25 0.25
N LEU A 250 -30.73 1.43 1.25
CA LEU A 250 -31.46 1.88 2.43
C LEU A 250 -30.65 2.91 3.24
N ILE A 251 -29.36 2.61 3.50
CA ILE A 251 -28.44 3.49 4.24
C ILE A 251 -28.18 4.77 3.45
N ARG A 252 -28.04 4.66 2.12
CA ARG A 252 -27.86 5.81 1.23
C ARG A 252 -29.05 6.76 1.30
N ARG A 253 -30.29 6.23 1.21
CA ARG A 253 -31.52 7.02 1.34
C ARG A 253 -31.68 7.65 2.72
N GLN A 254 -31.37 6.90 3.77
CA GLN A 254 -31.43 7.41 5.13
C GLN A 254 -30.45 8.58 5.31
N SER A 255 -29.21 8.43 4.85
CA SER A 255 -28.20 9.50 4.89
C SER A 255 -28.67 10.75 4.15
N TYR A 256 -29.23 10.58 2.94
CA TYR A 256 -29.80 11.69 2.17
C TYR A 256 -30.93 12.43 2.90
N LEU A 257 -31.83 11.70 3.58
CA LEU A 257 -32.96 12.30 4.31
C LEU A 257 -32.53 13.04 5.59
N PHE A 258 -31.48 12.58 6.26
CA PHE A 258 -30.99 13.15 7.52
C PHE A 258 -29.76 14.04 7.35
N GLY A 259 -29.38 14.38 6.12
CA GLY A 259 -28.28 15.31 5.83
C GLY A 259 -26.87 14.72 6.01
N GLY A 260 -26.74 13.40 6.03
CA GLY A 260 -25.45 12.70 6.04
C GLY A 260 -24.83 12.66 4.64
N LYS A 261 -23.54 13.00 4.54
CA LYS A 261 -22.74 12.80 3.33
C LYS A 261 -22.07 11.43 3.40
N GLN A 262 -22.29 10.60 2.39
CA GLN A 262 -21.55 9.35 2.20
C GLN A 262 -20.39 9.61 1.23
N PHE A 263 -19.21 9.09 1.56
CA PHE A 263 -18.06 9.12 0.69
C PHE A 263 -17.98 7.75 -0.01
N GLU A 264 -18.16 7.77 -1.33
CA GLU A 264 -18.17 6.58 -2.18
C GLU A 264 -17.18 6.83 -3.34
N ASP A 265 -15.89 6.96 -3.03
CA ASP A 265 -14.85 7.17 -4.04
C ASP A 265 -14.66 5.91 -4.90
N MET A 266 -14.03 6.06 -6.07
CA MET A 266 -13.88 4.98 -7.04
C MET A 266 -12.41 4.61 -7.25
N PRO A 267 -12.11 3.37 -7.67
CA PRO A 267 -10.74 2.95 -7.94
C PRO A 267 -9.99 3.85 -8.94
N GLN A 268 -10.71 4.53 -9.85
CA GLN A 268 -10.12 5.47 -10.81
C GLN A 268 -9.59 6.76 -10.16
N ASP A 269 -10.03 7.07 -8.94
CA ASP A 269 -9.57 8.22 -8.17
C ASP A 269 -8.22 7.95 -7.46
N ALA A 270 -7.74 6.70 -7.51
CA ALA A 270 -6.48 6.30 -6.89
C ALA A 270 -5.26 6.94 -7.57
N ALA A 271 -4.33 7.45 -6.77
CA ALA A 271 -3.04 7.94 -7.26
C ALA A 271 -2.13 6.76 -7.66
N VAL A 272 -1.76 6.69 -8.94
CA VAL A 272 -0.89 5.63 -9.48
C VAL A 272 0.56 6.11 -9.61
N THR A 273 1.50 5.36 -9.05
CA THR A 273 2.95 5.63 -9.17
C THR A 273 3.69 4.42 -9.71
N ASN A 274 4.64 4.62 -10.62
CA ASN A 274 5.52 3.55 -11.10
C ASN A 274 6.93 3.76 -10.54
N CYS A 275 7.46 2.74 -9.87
CA CYS A 275 8.80 2.69 -9.31
C CYS A 275 9.63 1.63 -10.06
N SER A 276 10.94 1.86 -10.12
CA SER A 276 11.92 0.84 -10.54
C SER A 276 12.88 0.61 -9.39
N LEU A 277 12.73 -0.55 -8.76
CA LEU A 277 13.48 -0.96 -7.58
C LEU A 277 14.82 -1.55 -7.98
N GLN A 278 15.81 -1.35 -7.12
CA GLN A 278 17.19 -1.81 -7.26
C GLN A 278 17.58 -2.65 -6.05
N HIS A 279 18.67 -3.40 -6.16
CA HIS A 279 19.22 -4.17 -5.06
C HIS A 279 19.42 -3.29 -3.81
N GLY A 280 18.87 -3.72 -2.68
CA GLY A 280 18.96 -3.01 -1.41
C GLY A 280 17.89 -1.96 -1.17
N ASP A 281 16.97 -1.74 -2.11
CA ASP A 281 15.81 -0.88 -1.88
C ASP A 281 14.85 -1.51 -0.86
N VAL A 282 14.23 -0.64 -0.07
CA VAL A 282 13.18 -0.99 0.88
C VAL A 282 11.92 -0.20 0.52
N LEU A 283 10.87 -0.90 0.12
CA LEU A 283 9.54 -0.32 -0.07
C LEU A 283 8.66 -0.69 1.13
N VAL A 284 7.97 0.29 1.68
CA VAL A 284 7.02 0.12 2.79
C VAL A 284 5.66 0.61 2.33
N LEU A 285 4.62 -0.19 2.56
CA LEU A 285 3.23 0.24 2.53
C LEU A 285 2.68 0.18 3.95
N ALA A 286 1.92 1.18 4.38
CA ALA A 286 1.37 1.21 5.72
C ALA A 286 0.03 1.97 5.79
N THR A 287 -0.73 1.71 6.84
CA THR A 287 -1.97 2.42 7.17
C THR A 287 -1.68 3.73 7.90
N ASP A 288 -2.71 4.58 8.06
CA ASP A 288 -2.58 5.88 8.71
C ASP A 288 -2.09 5.76 10.16
N GLY A 289 -2.37 4.66 10.86
CA GLY A 289 -1.85 4.38 12.19
C GLY A 289 -0.33 4.45 12.30
N VAL A 290 0.40 4.29 11.18
CA VAL A 290 1.82 4.65 11.09
C VAL A 290 2.00 6.14 10.79
N PHE A 291 1.41 6.65 9.72
CA PHE A 291 1.72 7.99 9.19
C PHE A 291 1.21 9.14 10.05
N ASP A 292 0.18 8.91 10.87
CA ASP A 292 -0.32 9.84 11.87
C ASP A 292 0.60 9.95 13.09
N ASN A 293 1.44 8.93 13.30
CA ASN A 293 2.27 8.79 14.49
C ASN A 293 3.77 8.93 14.19
N LEU A 294 4.23 8.62 12.98
CA LEU A 294 5.61 8.71 12.53
C LEU A 294 5.68 9.49 11.22
N ASN A 295 6.53 10.52 11.17
CA ASN A 295 6.81 11.19 9.90
C ASN A 295 7.83 10.41 9.05
N ASN A 296 7.92 10.74 7.75
CA ASN A 296 8.81 10.05 6.80
C ASN A 296 10.29 10.00 7.24
N GLN A 297 10.78 11.02 7.95
CA GLN A 297 12.17 11.05 8.46
C GLN A 297 12.36 10.12 9.65
N GLU A 298 11.35 9.95 10.50
CA GLU A 298 11.37 8.97 11.59
C GLU A 298 11.39 7.54 11.03
N VAL A 299 10.52 7.24 10.05
CA VAL A 299 10.54 5.93 9.38
C VAL A 299 11.88 5.68 8.68
N LEU A 300 12.44 6.67 7.98
CA LEU A 300 13.77 6.58 7.38
C LEU A 300 14.85 6.23 8.41
N LYS A 301 14.85 6.88 9.58
CA LYS A 301 15.82 6.60 10.64
C LYS A 301 15.71 5.17 11.14
N LEU A 302 14.49 4.65 11.31
CA LEU A 302 14.26 3.27 11.72
C LEU A 302 14.78 2.27 10.68
N VAL A 303 14.43 2.47 9.42
CA VAL A 303 14.91 1.62 8.31
C VAL A 303 16.42 1.68 8.22
N THR A 304 17.02 2.87 8.20
CA THR A 304 18.47 3.04 8.12
C THR A 304 19.18 2.37 9.28
N ALA A 305 18.70 2.54 10.51
CA ALA A 305 19.29 1.91 11.69
C ALA A 305 19.27 0.38 11.59
N ARG A 306 18.16 -0.22 11.14
CA ARG A 306 18.04 -1.69 10.99
C ARG A 306 18.85 -2.22 9.80
N MET A 307 18.87 -1.50 8.68
CA MET A 307 19.64 -1.89 7.50
C MET A 307 21.15 -1.85 7.80
N MET A 308 21.62 -0.82 8.50
CA MET A 308 23.03 -0.71 8.91
C MET A 308 23.39 -1.74 10.00
N ALA A 309 22.54 -1.92 11.01
CA ALA A 309 22.81 -2.85 12.11
C ALA A 309 22.85 -4.32 11.69
N THR A 310 22.11 -4.69 10.64
CA THR A 310 22.12 -6.05 10.07
C THR A 310 23.23 -6.24 9.02
N GLY A 311 23.91 -5.17 8.61
CA GLY A 311 24.87 -5.19 7.51
C GLY A 311 24.21 -5.33 6.13
N ALA A 312 22.90 -5.09 6.02
CA ALA A 312 22.17 -5.05 4.76
C ALA A 312 22.53 -3.80 3.95
N TRP A 313 22.75 -2.69 4.63
CA TRP A 313 23.47 -1.52 4.11
C TRP A 313 24.82 -1.40 4.82
N THR A 314 25.83 -1.00 4.07
CA THR A 314 27.17 -0.73 4.55
C THR A 314 27.50 0.74 4.31
N GLY A 315 28.25 1.35 5.23
CA GLY A 315 28.76 2.71 5.07
C GLY A 315 30.27 2.70 5.19
N THR A 316 30.96 3.31 4.24
CA THR A 316 32.39 3.63 4.38
C THR A 316 32.55 5.15 4.44
N SER A 317 33.61 5.62 5.08
CA SER A 317 33.90 7.06 5.19
C SER A 317 34.00 7.75 3.83
N ASP A 318 34.34 6.98 2.78
CA ASP A 318 34.75 7.52 1.49
C ASP A 318 33.74 7.23 0.35
N MET A 319 32.93 6.16 0.44
CA MET A 319 31.98 5.75 -0.64
C MET A 319 30.49 6.01 -0.32
N GLY A 320 30.18 6.56 0.84
CA GLY A 320 28.78 6.71 1.28
C GLY A 320 28.12 5.39 1.66
N ILE A 321 26.78 5.36 1.64
CA ILE A 321 25.98 4.17 1.98
C ILE A 321 25.74 3.34 0.71
N SER A 322 25.99 2.03 0.79
CA SER A 322 25.80 1.06 -0.30
C SER A 322 25.04 -0.18 0.18
N ALA A 323 24.40 -0.88 -0.74
CA ALA A 323 23.75 -2.16 -0.46
C ALA A 323 24.76 -3.33 -0.46
N SER A 324 24.66 -4.19 0.55
CA SER A 324 25.59 -5.30 0.79
C SER A 324 25.38 -6.47 -0.17
N ASP A 325 26.46 -7.06 -0.67
CA ASP A 325 26.38 -8.28 -1.51
C ASP A 325 25.79 -9.48 -0.74
N ASN A 326 25.86 -9.47 0.60
CA ASN A 326 25.28 -10.52 1.45
C ASN A 326 23.78 -10.30 1.75
N LEU A 327 23.13 -9.32 1.11
CA LEU A 327 21.73 -8.98 1.38
C LEU A 327 20.80 -10.18 1.22
N GLU A 328 21.00 -11.02 0.21
CA GLU A 328 20.14 -12.18 -0.03
C GLU A 328 20.08 -13.11 1.19
N ALA A 329 21.23 -13.39 1.82
CA ALA A 329 21.30 -14.25 2.99
C ALA A 329 20.50 -13.67 4.17
N LEU A 330 20.56 -12.36 4.38
CA LEU A 330 19.86 -11.66 5.48
C LEU A 330 18.33 -11.70 5.35
N THR A 331 17.82 -11.86 4.13
CA THR A 331 16.37 -11.94 3.86
C THR A 331 15.78 -13.34 4.07
N LYS A 332 16.62 -14.36 4.24
CA LYS A 332 16.20 -15.75 4.47
C LYS A 332 16.00 -16.04 5.98
N PRO A 333 15.13 -16.98 6.35
CA PRO A 333 15.00 -17.43 7.73
C PRO A 333 16.35 -17.85 8.32
N GLY A 334 16.68 -17.39 9.53
CA GLY A 334 17.97 -17.65 10.17
C GLY A 334 19.15 -16.83 9.62
N GLY A 335 18.94 -15.98 8.61
CA GLY A 335 19.97 -15.12 8.03
C GLY A 335 20.45 -14.00 8.95
N LEU A 336 19.59 -13.53 9.87
CA LEU A 336 19.95 -12.50 10.83
C LEU A 336 20.66 -13.09 12.05
N LYS A 337 21.95 -12.81 12.18
CA LYS A 337 22.73 -13.10 13.39
C LYS A 337 22.74 -11.87 14.28
N PHE A 338 21.74 -11.73 15.15
CA PHE A 338 21.80 -10.70 16.19
C PHE A 338 22.96 -11.07 17.13
N GLY A 339 24.00 -10.24 17.16
CA GLY A 339 25.10 -10.38 18.13
C GLY A 339 24.52 -10.49 19.55
N ASN A 340 25.22 -11.23 20.43
CA ASN A 340 24.81 -11.69 21.76
C ASN A 340 24.31 -10.63 22.79
N ASN A 341 23.99 -9.40 22.39
CA ASN A 341 23.42 -8.36 23.25
C ASN A 341 21.89 -8.37 23.29
N ARG A 342 21.26 -9.55 23.29
CA ARG A 342 19.93 -9.67 23.90
C ARG A 342 20.14 -9.53 25.41
N ILE A 343 19.63 -8.46 26.00
CA ILE A 343 19.30 -8.45 27.43
C ILE A 343 18.39 -9.65 27.65
N LYS A 344 18.94 -10.77 28.14
CA LYS A 344 18.19 -11.99 28.40
C LYS A 344 17.19 -11.66 29.52
N PRO A 345 15.87 -11.77 29.32
CA PRO A 345 14.97 -11.86 30.45
C PRO A 345 15.39 -13.10 31.26
N LYS A 346 15.57 -12.93 32.57
CA LYS A 346 15.89 -14.03 33.50
C LYS A 346 14.74 -15.04 33.52
N LYS A 347 14.81 -16.02 32.61
CA LYS A 347 14.24 -17.38 32.59
C LYS A 347 13.90 -17.76 31.15
N ALA A 348 14.88 -18.27 30.42
CA ALA A 348 14.63 -19.16 29.29
C ALA A 348 15.57 -20.35 29.46
N ILE A 349 14.96 -21.51 29.70
CA ILE A 349 15.61 -22.82 29.70
C ILE A 349 16.24 -23.02 28.32
N ALA A 350 17.45 -23.59 28.30
CA ALA A 350 18.23 -23.87 27.11
C ALA A 350 17.38 -24.59 26.06
N ALA A 351 17.14 -23.95 24.92
CA ALA A 351 16.66 -24.58 23.71
C ALA A 351 17.84 -24.63 22.73
N SER A 352 18.08 -25.82 22.22
CA SER A 352 19.13 -26.23 21.29
C SER A 352 19.10 -25.44 19.97
N GLU A 353 20.27 -25.29 19.36
CA GLU A 353 20.51 -24.70 18.03
C GLU A 353 20.06 -25.63 16.90
N GLU A 354 18.81 -26.09 16.93
CA GLU A 354 18.18 -26.78 15.80
C GLU A 354 17.21 -25.81 15.10
N ALA A 355 17.26 -25.80 13.76
CA ALA A 355 16.42 -24.95 12.92
C ALA A 355 14.94 -25.22 13.20
N ASP A 356 14.21 -24.17 13.62
CA ASP A 356 12.78 -24.21 13.93
C ASP A 356 11.95 -24.56 12.68
N PRO A 357 11.18 -25.66 12.68
CA PRO A 357 10.35 -26.09 11.55
C PRO A 357 9.30 -25.07 11.08
N GLN A 358 9.05 -24.00 11.85
CA GLN A 358 8.05 -22.96 11.54
C GLN A 358 8.64 -21.61 11.10
N GLY A 359 9.96 -21.48 11.01
CA GLY A 359 10.59 -20.24 10.50
C GLY A 359 10.31 -18.99 11.35
N LYS A 360 10.11 -19.11 12.67
CA LYS A 360 9.76 -18.00 13.59
C LYS A 360 10.88 -16.99 13.85
N GLY A 361 11.95 -17.00 13.05
CA GLY A 361 13.00 -15.99 13.10
C GLY A 361 12.61 -14.74 12.30
N HIS A 362 13.03 -13.56 12.79
CA HIS A 362 12.97 -12.37 11.96
C HIS A 362 13.87 -12.54 10.74
N THR A 363 13.26 -12.42 9.56
CA THR A 363 13.97 -12.06 8.33
C THR A 363 14.22 -10.54 8.32
N LEU A 364 15.09 -10.04 7.44
CA LEU A 364 15.33 -8.60 7.32
C LEU A 364 14.03 -7.80 7.10
N GLN A 365 13.20 -8.21 6.15
CA GLN A 365 11.92 -7.57 5.83
C GLN A 365 10.94 -7.62 7.02
N ALA A 366 10.89 -8.72 7.77
CA ALA A 366 10.05 -8.80 8.97
C ALA A 366 10.58 -7.90 10.09
N LEU A 367 11.90 -7.83 10.28
CA LEU A 367 12.50 -6.91 11.25
C LEU A 367 12.16 -5.46 10.93
N LEU A 368 12.18 -5.07 9.65
CA LEU A 368 11.81 -3.73 9.20
C LEU A 368 10.34 -3.44 9.50
N ALA A 369 9.42 -4.33 9.08
CA ALA A 369 7.98 -4.17 9.33
C ALA A 369 7.68 -4.07 10.85
N VAL A 370 8.24 -4.97 11.65
CA VAL A 370 8.06 -5.01 13.11
C VAL A 370 8.64 -3.76 13.79
N THR A 371 9.78 -3.26 13.33
CA THR A 371 10.38 -2.05 13.90
C THR A 371 9.48 -0.84 13.64
N ILE A 372 8.98 -0.69 12.41
CA ILE A 372 8.10 0.43 12.06
C ILE A 372 6.78 0.35 12.83
N ALA A 373 6.13 -0.82 12.82
CA ALA A 373 4.86 -1.02 13.52
C ALA A 373 4.99 -0.83 15.04
N GLY A 374 6.08 -1.32 15.63
CA GLY A 374 6.33 -1.19 17.07
C GLY A 374 6.58 0.24 17.51
N GLU A 375 7.39 0.98 16.76
CA GLU A 375 7.64 2.40 17.05
C GLU A 375 6.38 3.24 16.81
N ALA A 376 5.59 2.94 15.77
CA ALA A 376 4.30 3.57 15.56
C ALA A 376 3.33 3.29 16.73
N LYS A 377 3.31 2.06 17.26
CA LYS A 377 2.48 1.71 18.42
C LYS A 377 2.92 2.41 19.70
N ILE A 378 4.23 2.57 19.93
CA ILE A 378 4.74 3.32 21.08
C ILE A 378 4.35 4.80 20.93
N ALA A 379 4.58 5.36 19.74
CA ALA A 379 4.24 6.73 19.38
C ALA A 379 2.74 7.03 19.53
N SER A 380 1.86 6.13 19.10
CA SER A 380 0.41 6.30 19.13
C SER A 380 -0.18 6.34 20.53
N MET A 381 0.51 5.69 21.48
CA MET A 381 0.11 5.65 22.89
C MET A 381 0.81 6.69 23.76
N ASP A 382 1.73 7.49 23.19
CA ASP A 382 2.43 8.55 23.91
C ASP A 382 1.64 9.88 23.85
N PHE A 383 0.87 10.14 24.90
CA PHE A 383 0.08 11.37 25.04
C PHE A 383 0.91 12.67 25.19
N ARG A 384 2.24 12.56 25.29
CA ARG A 384 3.14 13.72 25.45
C ARG A 384 3.89 14.05 24.16
N ARG A 385 3.84 13.17 23.16
CA ARG A 385 4.54 13.34 21.89
C ARG A 385 3.56 13.77 20.80
N ASP A 386 3.69 15.02 20.34
CA ASP A 386 2.88 15.49 19.22
C ASP A 386 3.41 14.93 17.89
N GLY A 387 2.73 13.88 17.42
CA GLY A 387 2.98 13.25 16.13
C GLY A 387 2.48 14.10 14.94
N PRO A 388 2.66 13.60 13.70
CA PRO A 388 2.10 14.20 12.50
C PRO A 388 0.62 14.58 12.63
N PHE A 389 -0.22 13.67 13.14
CA PHE A 389 -1.65 13.92 13.31
C PHE A 389 -1.93 15.09 14.24
N ALA A 390 -1.34 15.11 15.43
CA ALA A 390 -1.54 16.21 16.40
C ALA A 390 -1.15 17.57 15.82
N LYS A 391 -0.05 17.61 15.05
CA LYS A 391 0.40 18.83 14.38
C LYS A 391 -0.57 19.29 13.30
N GLU A 392 -1.12 18.35 12.52
CA GLU A 392 -2.09 18.67 11.47
C GLU A 392 -3.44 19.06 12.07
N TYR A 393 -3.89 18.37 13.11
CA TYR A 393 -5.07 18.74 13.90
C TYR A 393 -4.98 20.18 14.38
N GLN A 394 -3.85 20.56 14.98
CA GLN A 394 -3.62 21.92 15.49
C GLN A 394 -3.66 22.98 14.38
N ARG A 395 -3.32 22.64 13.13
CA ARG A 395 -3.45 23.54 11.97
C ARG A 395 -4.90 23.72 11.55
N TYR A 396 -5.69 22.64 11.52
CA TYR A 396 -7.10 22.66 11.14
C TYR A 396 -8.02 23.23 12.23
N ARG A 397 -7.66 23.04 13.51
CA ARG A 397 -8.41 23.50 14.68
C ARG A 397 -7.47 24.20 15.67
N PRO A 398 -7.04 25.45 15.40
CA PRO A 398 -6.07 26.16 16.24
C PRO A 398 -6.51 26.40 17.69
N TRP A 399 -7.81 26.36 17.96
CA TRP A 399 -8.41 26.64 19.26
C TRP A 399 -8.63 25.39 20.12
N ASP A 400 -8.52 24.21 19.51
CA ASP A 400 -8.67 22.94 20.21
C ASP A 400 -7.28 22.49 20.71
N HIS A 401 -7.23 21.88 21.90
CA HIS A 401 -6.00 21.45 22.54
C HIS A 401 -5.78 19.94 22.41
N TYR A 402 -5.65 19.46 21.18
CA TYR A 402 -5.24 18.06 20.93
C TYR A 402 -3.72 17.91 21.08
N ARG A 403 -3.28 16.91 21.84
CA ARG A 403 -1.86 16.60 22.09
C ARG A 403 -1.64 15.10 22.12
N GLY A 404 -0.43 14.67 21.79
CA GLY A 404 -0.03 13.26 21.84
C GLY A 404 -0.21 12.49 20.54
N GLY A 405 0.04 11.18 20.60
CA GLY A 405 -0.22 10.25 19.51
C GLY A 405 -1.71 10.00 19.26
N LYS A 406 -2.04 9.49 18.07
CA LYS A 406 -3.38 9.03 17.69
C LYS A 406 -3.42 7.50 17.82
N PRO A 407 -4.06 6.93 18.86
CA PRO A 407 -4.21 5.47 18.96
C PRO A 407 -4.99 4.95 17.77
N ASP A 408 -4.43 4.00 17.04
CA ASP A 408 -5.07 3.34 15.91
C ASP A 408 -4.60 1.90 15.69
N ASP A 409 -5.31 1.23 14.78
CA ASP A 409 -4.84 0.02 14.13
C ASP A 409 -3.57 0.35 13.32
N ILE A 410 -2.61 -0.57 13.30
CA ILE A 410 -1.32 -0.34 12.67
C ILE A 410 -1.01 -1.54 11.82
N THR A 411 -0.79 -1.33 10.53
CA THR A 411 -0.38 -2.38 9.59
C THR A 411 0.73 -1.89 8.67
N VAL A 412 1.76 -2.71 8.51
CA VAL A 412 2.95 -2.42 7.73
C VAL A 412 3.31 -3.61 6.86
N VAL A 413 3.36 -3.42 5.54
CA VAL A 413 3.96 -4.35 4.58
C VAL A 413 5.33 -3.82 4.17
N ALA A 414 6.39 -4.60 4.41
CA ALA A 414 7.74 -4.26 4.00
C ALA A 414 8.22 -5.20 2.88
N LEU A 415 8.80 -4.62 1.84
CA LEU A 415 9.38 -5.30 0.69
C LEU A 415 10.86 -4.90 0.56
N VAL A 416 11.75 -5.90 0.52
CA VAL A 416 13.18 -5.71 0.22
C VAL A 416 13.49 -6.25 -1.17
N ALA A 417 14.11 -5.44 -2.02
CA ALA A 417 14.52 -5.82 -3.36
C ALA A 417 15.95 -6.40 -3.37
N VAL A 418 16.11 -7.57 -3.98
CA VAL A 418 17.37 -8.31 -4.03
C VAL A 418 17.65 -8.78 -5.45
N GLU A 419 18.68 -8.22 -6.06
CA GLU A 419 19.24 -8.70 -7.33
C GLU A 419 19.77 -10.14 -7.21
N GLU A 420 19.34 -11.00 -8.13
CA GLU A 420 19.78 -12.39 -8.21
C GLU A 420 21.16 -12.52 -8.86
N GLY A 421 21.95 -13.51 -8.40
CA GLY A 421 23.26 -13.81 -8.99
C GLY A 421 24.39 -12.85 -8.59
N ARG A 422 24.13 -11.90 -7.70
CA ARG A 422 25.15 -11.02 -7.11
C ARG A 422 26.07 -11.85 -6.21
N SER A 423 27.24 -12.24 -6.75
CA SER A 423 28.26 -12.95 -5.98
C SER A 423 28.99 -11.95 -5.08
N PRO A 424 29.34 -12.29 -3.83
CA PRO A 424 30.23 -11.45 -3.05
C PRO A 424 31.52 -11.27 -3.84
N ALA A 425 31.93 -10.02 -4.10
CA ALA A 425 33.18 -9.76 -4.79
C ALA A 425 34.29 -10.54 -4.08
N SER A 426 34.96 -11.45 -4.80
CA SER A 426 36.11 -12.16 -4.26
C SER A 426 37.13 -11.11 -3.85
N ILE A 427 37.37 -10.99 -2.55
CA ILE A 427 38.44 -10.14 -2.01
C ILE A 427 39.74 -10.75 -2.52
N SER A 428 40.29 -10.22 -3.61
CA SER A 428 41.60 -10.58 -4.16
C SER A 428 42.69 -9.79 -3.45
#